data_AF-A0A2T6VGC1-F1
#
_entry.id   AF-A0A2T6VGC1-F1
#
_cell.length_a   1.000
_cell.length_b   1.000
_cell.length_c   1.000
_cell.angle_alpha   90.00
_cell.angle_beta   90.00
_cell.angle_gamma   90.00
#
_symmetry.space_group_name_H-M   'P 1'
#
loop_
_entity.id
_entity.type
_entity.pdbx_description
1 polymer ?
#
loop_
_entity_poly.entity_id
_entity_poly.type
_entity_poly.pdbx_seq_one_letter_code
_entity_poly.pdbx_strand_id
1 'polypeptide(L)' 'FNCWVYCPDAAILSREGKLKGVDYSHCKGCGVCVDVCPTNPKSLWMFEEQIEPATALTQWPQKQEKKKS' A
#
# COMPACT_ATOMS: atom_id res chain seq x y z
N PHE A 1 -1.05 11.19 6.27
CA PHE A 1 -0.83 11.16 4.81
C PHE A 1 -1.90 10.27 4.23
N ASN A 2 -2.72 10.81 3.33
CA ASN A 2 -4.03 10.24 3.00
C ASN A 2 -3.95 9.49 1.66
N CYS A 3 -3.61 8.20 1.69
CA CYS A 3 -3.43 7.37 0.48
C CYS A 3 -4.68 7.32 -0.43
N TRP A 4 -5.88 7.55 0.10
CA TRP A 4 -7.11 7.64 -0.69
C TRP A 4 -7.23 8.92 -1.52
N VAL A 5 -6.60 10.02 -1.12
CA VAL A 5 -6.60 11.27 -1.89
C VAL A 5 -5.71 11.16 -3.13
N TYR A 6 -4.65 10.36 -3.03
CA TYR A 6 -3.69 10.15 -4.12
C TYR A 6 -4.09 9.03 -5.08
N CYS A 7 -5.15 8.27 -4.78
CA CYS A 7 -5.61 7.21 -5.66
C CYS A 7 -6.44 7.83 -6.81
N PRO A 8 -5.99 7.76 -8.07
CA PRO A 8 -6.68 8.40 -9.20
C PRO A 8 -8.06 7.78 -9.47
N ASP A 9 -8.20 6.49 -9.20
CA ASP A 9 -9.44 5.72 -9.41
C ASP A 9 -10.30 5.64 -8.13
N ALA A 10 -9.94 6.37 -7.06
CA ALA A 10 -10.62 6.36 -5.77
C ALA A 10 -10.87 4.94 -5.19
N ALA A 11 -10.02 3.97 -5.54
CA ALA A 11 -10.16 2.57 -5.15
C ALA A 11 -9.78 2.28 -3.69
N ILE A 12 -9.28 3.28 -2.94
CA ILE A 12 -8.92 3.13 -1.53
C ILE A 12 -10.11 3.48 -0.65
N LEU A 13 -10.64 2.47 0.04
CA LEU A 13 -11.73 2.65 0.99
C LEU A 13 -11.17 3.22 2.30
N SER A 14 -11.50 4.48 2.59
CA SER A 14 -11.15 5.13 3.85
C SER A 14 -12.37 5.31 4.75
N ARG A 15 -12.20 5.07 6.06
CA ARG A 15 -13.22 5.36 7.08
C ARG A 15 -12.52 6.06 8.24
N GLU A 16 -13.07 7.18 8.71
CA GLU A 16 -12.51 7.95 9.84
C GLU A 16 -11.05 8.36 9.62
N GLY A 17 -10.69 8.67 8.37
CA GLY A 17 -9.31 9.07 8.01
C GLY A 17 -8.29 7.93 8.08
N LYS A 18 -8.72 6.67 8.16
CA LYS A 18 -7.86 5.49 8.12
C LYS A 18 -8.19 4.61 6.91
N LEU A 19 -7.16 3.95 6.38
CA LEU A 19 -7.32 2.92 5.36
C LEU A 19 -8.13 1.76 5.96
N LYS A 20 -9.31 1.49 5.40
CA LYS A 20 -10.16 0.35 5.78
C LYS A 20 -9.95 -0.83 4.85
N GLY A 21 -9.68 -0.56 3.56
CA GLY A 21 -9.47 -1.59 2.55
C GLY A 21 -9.21 -0.99 1.17
N VAL A 22 -9.09 -1.88 0.19
CA VAL A 22 -8.91 -1.52 -1.23
C VAL A 22 -10.01 -2.24 -2.01
N ASP A 23 -10.71 -1.50 -2.87
CA ASP A 23 -11.60 -2.10 -3.87
C ASP A 23 -10.75 -2.60 -5.04
N TYR A 24 -10.48 -3.91 -5.04
CA TYR A 24 -9.69 -4.57 -6.07
C TYR A 24 -10.34 -4.50 -7.47
N SER A 25 -11.66 -4.25 -7.55
CA SER A 25 -12.37 -4.15 -8.83
C SER A 25 -12.05 -2.85 -9.58
N HIS A 26 -11.81 -1.76 -8.82
CA HIS A 26 -11.45 -0.45 -9.35
C HIS A 26 -9.94 -0.16 -9.23
N CYS A 27 -9.20 -0.97 -8.46
CA CYS A 27 -7.77 -0.82 -8.30
C CYS A 27 -7.02 -1.29 -9.55
N LYS A 28 -6.34 -0.37 -10.23
CA LYS A 28 -5.48 -0.68 -11.39
C LYS A 28 -4.06 -1.11 -11.03
N GLY A 29 -3.70 -1.15 -9.75
CA GLY A 29 -2.35 -1.51 -9.33
C GLY A 29 -1.29 -0.44 -9.64
N CYS A 30 -1.63 0.85 -9.56
CA CYS A 30 -0.67 1.95 -9.80
C CYS A 30 0.41 2.13 -8.71
N GLY A 31 0.18 1.67 -7.48
CA GLY A 31 1.18 1.64 -6.40
C GLY A 31 1.41 2.96 -5.67
N VAL A 32 0.78 4.04 -6.12
CA VAL A 32 0.89 5.38 -5.50
C VAL A 32 0.50 5.35 -4.02
N CYS A 33 -0.54 4.58 -3.67
CA CYS A 33 -1.00 4.44 -2.29
C CYS A 33 0.07 3.86 -1.34
N VAL A 34 0.93 2.96 -1.86
CA VAL A 34 2.06 2.38 -1.12
C VAL A 34 3.18 3.41 -1.01
N ASP A 35 3.46 4.17 -2.07
CA ASP A 35 4.54 5.14 -2.09
C ASP A 35 4.33 6.28 -1.08
N VAL A 36 3.13 6.86 -1.06
CA VAL A 36 2.75 7.97 -0.17
C VAL A 36 2.45 7.52 1.26
N CYS A 37 2.51 6.22 1.56
CA CYS A 37 2.20 5.69 2.88
C CYS A 37 3.27 6.15 3.88
N PRO A 38 2.90 6.86 4.96
CA PRO A 38 3.87 7.40 5.90
C PRO A 38 4.37 6.35 6.90
N THR A 39 3.74 5.17 6.94
CA THR A 39 4.07 4.12 7.90
C THR A 39 5.32 3.37 7.48
N ASN A 40 6.06 2.92 8.48
CA ASN A 40 7.22 2.09 8.27
C ASN A 40 7.25 0.97 9.34
N PRO A 41 7.02 -0.30 8.96
CA PRO A 41 6.86 -0.79 7.58
C PRO A 41 5.56 -0.28 6.92
N LYS A 42 5.52 -0.31 5.59
CA LYS A 42 4.36 0.15 4.82
C LYS A 42 3.14 -0.71 5.18
N SER A 43 1.97 -0.09 5.38
CA SER A 43 0.74 -0.83 5.74
C SER A 43 0.14 -1.62 4.58
N LEU A 44 0.52 -1.27 3.35
CA LEU A 44 0.13 -1.94 2.13
C LEU A 44 1.39 -2.19 1.32
N TRP A 45 1.46 -3.35 0.68
CA TRP A 45 2.48 -3.68 -0.31
C TRP A 45 1.80 -4.29 -1.52
N MET A 46 2.29 -3.93 -2.70
CA MET A 46 1.78 -4.44 -3.96
C MET A 46 2.87 -5.23 -4.66
N PHE A 47 2.47 -6.32 -5.29
CA PHE A 47 3.32 -7.24 -6.02
C PHE A 47 2.61 -7.67 -7.31
N GLU A 48 3.36 -8.20 -8.26
CA GLU A 48 2.80 -8.70 -9.51
C GLU A 48 1.92 -9.94 -9.27
N GLU A 49 0.79 -10.02 -9.95
CA GLU A 49 -0.15 -11.14 -9.81
C GLU A 49 0.47 -12.49 -10.19
N GLN A 50 1.52 -12.48 -11.03
CA GLN A 50 2.25 -13.69 -11.45
C GLN A 50 3.11 -14.29 -10.33
N ILE A 51 3.29 -13.59 -9.21
CA ILE A 51 4.08 -14.06 -8.07
C ILE A 51 3.16 -14.79 -7.09
N GLU A 52 3.55 -16.01 -6.71
CA GLU A 52 2.83 -16.75 -5.68
C GLU A 52 2.75 -15.95 -4.36
N PRO A 53 1.58 -15.86 -3.71
CA PRO A 53 1.40 -15.06 -2.50
C PRO A 53 2.39 -15.41 -1.39
N ALA A 54 2.74 -16.70 -1.25
CA ALA A 54 3.75 -17.15 -0.31
C ALA A 54 5.12 -16.53 -0.59
N THR A 55 5.56 -16.55 -1.85
CA THR A 55 6.80 -15.92 -2.31
C THR A 55 6.75 -14.41 -2.13
N ALA A 56 5.62 -13.79 -2.45
CA ALA A 56 5.43 -12.37 -2.29
C ALA A 56 5.62 -11.96 -0.81
N LEU A 57 4.98 -12.67 0.13
CA LEU A 57 5.12 -12.37 1.57
C LEU A 57 6.56 -12.40 2.07
N THR A 58 7.45 -13.21 1.48
CA THR A 58 8.88 -13.20 1.83
C THR A 58 9.59 -11.90 1.46
N GLN A 59 9.08 -11.18 0.47
CA GLN A 59 9.65 -9.92 -0.05
C GLN A 59 8.99 -8.68 0.57
N TRP A 60 8.10 -8.85 1.55
CA TRP A 60 7.44 -7.73 2.20
C TRP A 60 8.49 -6.74 2.75
N PRO A 61 8.37 -5.43 2.45
CA PRO A 61 9.36 -4.46 2.86
C PRO A 61 9.47 -4.41 4.38
N GLN A 62 10.62 -4.84 4.90
CA GLN A 62 10.93 -4.82 6.31
C GLN A 62 11.08 -3.38 6.80
N LYS A 63 10.82 -3.17 8.10
CA LYS A 63 10.92 -1.86 8.76
C LYS A 63 12.31 -1.26 8.51
N GLN A 64 12.37 -0.20 7.72
CA GLN A 64 13.62 0.51 7.44
C GLN A 64 14.00 1.29 8.71
N GLU A 65 15.06 0.94 9.44
CA GLU A 65 15.46 1.78 10.58
C GLU A 65 15.82 3.18 10.06
N LYS A 66 14.97 4.18 10.36
CA LYS A 66 15.26 5.57 10.03
C LYS A 66 16.50 5.96 10.84
N LYS A 67 17.67 6.05 10.19
CA LYS A 67 18.81 6.78 10.76
C LYS A 67 18.30 8.19 11.09
N LYS A 68 18.24 8.49 12.39
CA LYS A 68 18.06 9.87 12.88
C LYS A 68 19.27 10.64 12.37
N SER A 69 19.05 11.51 11.38
CA SER A 69 20.00 12.57 11.05
C SER A 69 19.88 13.70 12.06
#